data_AF-A0A150HMR3-F1
#
_entry.id   AF-A0A150HMR3-F1
#
_cell.length_a   1.000
_cell.length_b   1.000
_cell.length_c   1.000
_cell.angle_alpha   90.00
_cell.angle_beta   90.00
_cell.angle_gamma   90.00
#
_symmetry.space_group_name_H-M   'P 1'
#
loop_
_entity.id
_entity.type
_entity.pdbx_description
1 polymer ?
#
loop_
_entity_poly.entity_id
_entity_poly.type
_entity_poly.pdbx_seq_one_letter_code
_entity_poly.pdbx_strand_id
1 'polypeptide(L)'
;MSIKQTVLNPSVQRLIEEGFEIDIQRQHLLVHSIPYLNQSREVKLATLVCPFVENGEIETQPQDHTMYFKGEYPHDATGKEMSEVVNSERKVTLFDDFNVDYYLSNKPNGQSFTNFYDKVVHYHTLFVSQARVVDANADGRTGVVHGQRDERSIFCYPDTASSRVGITAITQKLEDSRIGIVGVGGTGSFILDLLAKTPVQEIHLFDADSFEPHNAFRAPGAASLEQLQAFPKKVEYFREIYSAMRGGVFTHDYFLDEQNVHELDVILAK
;
A
#
# COMPACT_ATOMS: atom_id res chain seq x y z
N MET A 1 -8.77 18.14 14.47
CA MET A 1 -7.31 17.96 14.54
C MET A 1 -6.86 17.38 13.21
N SER A 2 -5.99 18.10 12.49
CA SER A 2 -5.59 17.78 11.12
C SER A 2 -4.38 16.87 11.11
N ILE A 3 -4.51 15.63 10.63
CA ILE A 3 -3.37 14.76 10.32
C ILE A 3 -3.67 13.97 9.01
N LYS A 4 -2.66 14.03 8.13
CA LYS A 4 -2.52 13.82 6.67
C LYS A 4 -2.90 12.41 6.19
N GLN A 5 -3.75 12.25 5.15
CA GLN A 5 -3.47 12.27 3.70
C GLN A 5 -2.47 11.21 3.24
N THR A 6 -2.97 10.20 2.51
CA THR A 6 -2.21 9.20 1.76
C THR A 6 -1.16 9.89 0.88
N VAL A 7 0.08 9.44 0.95
CA VAL A 7 1.30 10.17 0.54
C VAL A 7 1.25 10.67 -0.91
N LEU A 8 1.27 12.00 -1.09
CA LEU A 8 1.27 12.71 -2.39
C LEU A 8 2.65 13.26 -2.81
N ASN A 9 3.73 12.91 -2.09
CA ASN A 9 5.06 13.39 -2.43
C ASN A 9 5.58 12.71 -3.73
N PRO A 10 5.97 13.48 -4.78
CA PRO A 10 6.37 12.91 -6.06
C PRO A 10 7.56 11.93 -5.98
N SER A 11 8.52 12.16 -5.09
CA SER A 11 9.65 11.25 -4.88
C SER A 11 9.20 9.91 -4.31
N VAL A 12 8.30 9.92 -3.32
CA VAL A 12 7.81 8.69 -2.69
C VAL A 12 6.96 7.88 -3.68
N GLN A 13 6.07 8.56 -4.41
CA GLN A 13 5.28 7.91 -5.46
C GLN A 13 6.18 7.21 -6.49
N ARG A 14 7.21 7.92 -6.98
CA ARG A 14 8.15 7.34 -7.94
C ARG A 14 8.91 6.13 -7.40
N LEU A 15 9.33 6.15 -6.13
CA LEU A 15 9.99 4.99 -5.50
C LEU A 15 9.05 3.77 -5.48
N ILE A 16 7.79 3.97 -5.10
CA ILE A 16 6.78 2.89 -5.10
C ILE A 16 6.55 2.36 -6.53
N GLU A 17 6.41 3.24 -7.52
CA GLU A 17 6.23 2.87 -8.92
C GLU A 17 7.40 2.09 -9.51
N GLU A 18 8.63 2.38 -9.05
CA GLU A 18 9.84 1.60 -9.40
C GLU A 18 9.97 0.30 -8.60
N GLY A 19 9.03 -0.01 -7.71
CA GLY A 19 8.96 -1.28 -6.98
C GLY A 19 9.72 -1.32 -5.66
N PHE A 20 10.17 -0.16 -5.14
CA PHE A 20 10.78 -0.09 -3.81
C PHE A 20 9.75 -0.35 -2.71
N GLU A 21 10.20 -1.03 -1.67
CA GLU A 21 9.40 -1.32 -0.49
C GLU A 21 9.44 -0.13 0.48
N ILE A 22 8.49 0.80 0.32
CA ILE A 22 8.46 2.06 1.08
C ILE A 22 7.46 2.00 2.23
N ASP A 23 7.84 2.57 3.37
CA ASP A 23 6.93 2.88 4.47
C ASP A 23 7.15 4.28 5.02
N ILE A 24 6.10 4.91 5.55
CA ILE A 24 6.19 6.18 6.27
C ILE A 24 5.56 6.02 7.65
N GLN A 25 6.41 6.02 8.68
CA GLN A 25 5.98 5.87 10.07
C GLN A 25 6.50 7.03 10.91
N ARG A 26 5.63 7.66 11.71
CA ARG A 26 6.04 8.69 12.70
C ARG A 26 6.96 9.76 12.09
N GLN A 27 6.66 10.24 10.88
CA GLN A 27 7.49 11.21 10.13
C GLN A 27 8.90 10.70 9.76
N HIS A 28 9.03 9.41 9.50
CA HIS A 28 10.24 8.79 8.97
C HIS A 28 9.89 8.04 7.69
N LEU A 29 10.71 8.19 6.65
CA LEU A 29 10.68 7.36 5.45
C LEU A 29 11.56 6.14 5.68
N LEU A 30 10.96 4.96 5.57
CA LEU A 30 11.63 3.66 5.64
C LEU A 30 11.68 3.07 4.22
N VAL A 31 12.82 2.50 3.86
CA VAL A 31 13.02 1.76 2.62
C VAL A 31 13.53 0.39 2.99
N HIS A 32 12.65 -0.60 2.83
CA HIS A 32 12.91 -1.98 3.21
C HIS A 32 13.61 -2.75 2.09
N SER A 33 13.99 -3.98 2.42
CA SER A 33 14.54 -4.94 1.46
C SER A 33 15.75 -4.45 0.68
N ILE A 34 16.61 -3.61 1.29
CA ILE A 34 17.83 -3.12 0.63
C ILE A 34 18.91 -4.20 0.68
N PRO A 35 19.30 -4.79 -0.47
CA PRO A 35 20.33 -5.81 -0.48
C PRO A 35 21.72 -5.22 -0.19
N TYR A 36 22.46 -5.84 0.70
CA TYR A 36 23.84 -5.50 1.04
C TYR A 36 24.62 -6.77 1.42
N LEU A 37 25.96 -6.68 1.51
CA LEU A 37 26.79 -7.79 1.97
C LEU A 37 27.17 -7.61 3.43
N ASN A 38 27.08 -8.69 4.21
CA ASN A 38 27.63 -8.73 5.57
C ASN A 38 29.11 -9.16 5.59
N GLN A 39 29.69 -9.33 6.78
CA GLN A 39 31.10 -9.73 6.96
C GLN A 39 31.45 -11.05 6.25
N SER A 40 30.51 -11.99 6.19
CA SER A 40 30.68 -13.27 5.50
C SER A 40 30.53 -13.17 3.98
N ARG A 41 30.24 -11.97 3.44
CA ARG A 41 29.84 -11.71 2.04
C ARG A 41 28.57 -12.44 1.62
N GLU A 42 27.66 -12.64 2.57
CA GLU A 42 26.31 -13.11 2.29
C GLU A 42 25.43 -11.92 1.95
N VAL A 43 24.53 -12.09 0.96
CA VAL A 43 23.50 -11.09 0.68
C VAL A 43 22.46 -11.12 1.81
N LYS A 44 22.31 -9.98 2.49
CA LYS A 44 21.29 -9.73 3.50
C LYS A 44 20.42 -8.55 3.06
N LEU A 45 19.27 -8.39 3.71
CA LEU A 45 18.34 -7.29 3.48
C LEU A 45 18.36 -6.34 4.67
N ALA A 46 18.54 -5.05 4.40
CA ALA A 46 18.52 -3.98 5.39
C ALA A 46 17.27 -3.10 5.24
N THR A 47 17.02 -2.28 6.25
CA THR A 47 16.10 -1.14 6.14
C THR A 47 16.88 0.16 6.28
N LEU A 48 16.73 1.06 5.30
CA LEU A 48 17.20 2.44 5.36
C LEU A 48 16.10 3.33 5.93
N VAL A 49 16.46 4.26 6.81
CA VAL A 49 15.49 5.16 7.44
C VAL A 49 16.00 6.59 7.47
N CYS A 50 15.16 7.56 7.15
CA CYS A 50 15.48 8.98 7.37
C CYS A 50 14.26 9.79 7.79
N PRO A 51 14.45 10.94 8.45
CA PRO A 51 13.35 11.86 8.74
C PRO A 51 12.64 12.28 7.44
N PHE A 52 11.32 12.28 7.47
CA PHE A 52 10.46 12.64 6.35
C PHE A 52 9.44 13.67 6.81
N VAL A 53 9.57 14.88 6.27
CA VAL A 53 8.59 15.95 6.47
C VAL A 53 7.66 15.93 5.26
N GLU A 54 6.39 15.63 5.51
CA GLU A 54 5.36 15.67 4.50
C GLU A 54 4.78 17.09 4.35
N ASN A 55 4.52 17.53 3.12
CA ASN A 55 3.85 18.80 2.84
C ASN A 55 2.86 18.68 1.67
N GLY A 56 1.94 17.72 1.76
CA GLY A 56 0.95 17.47 0.69
C GLY A 56 1.62 17.07 -0.63
N GLU A 57 1.18 17.69 -1.72
CA GLU A 57 1.68 17.44 -3.10
C GLU A 57 3.04 18.10 -3.41
N ILE A 58 3.58 18.89 -2.48
CA ILE A 58 4.84 19.62 -2.73
C ILE A 58 6.00 18.67 -2.48
N GLU A 59 6.92 18.60 -3.44
CA GLU A 59 8.18 17.89 -3.27
C GLU A 59 8.96 18.49 -2.09
N THR A 60 9.12 17.68 -1.05
CA THR A 60 9.92 18.04 0.12
C THR A 60 11.33 17.52 -0.04
N GLN A 61 12.28 18.27 0.53
CA GLN A 61 13.70 17.92 0.48
C GLN A 61 14.15 17.22 1.76
N PRO A 62 15.07 16.26 1.67
CA PRO A 62 15.74 15.71 2.84
C PRO A 62 16.45 16.82 3.63
N GLN A 63 16.39 16.76 4.96
CA GLN A 63 17.09 17.73 5.81
C GLN A 63 18.62 17.66 5.64
N ASP A 64 19.12 16.45 5.37
CA ASP A 64 20.53 16.16 5.18
C ASP A 64 20.74 14.95 4.25
N HIS A 65 22.00 14.56 4.07
CA HIS A 65 22.41 13.41 3.27
C HIS A 65 22.48 12.10 4.07
N THR A 66 22.15 12.07 5.34
CA THR A 66 22.35 10.91 6.22
C THR A 66 21.17 9.95 6.22
N MET A 67 21.42 8.69 6.56
CA MET A 67 20.40 7.65 6.72
C MET A 67 20.73 6.84 7.97
N TYR A 68 19.71 6.45 8.74
CA TYR A 68 19.85 5.34 9.68
C TYR A 68 19.77 4.02 8.92
N PHE A 69 20.45 3.01 9.45
CA PHE A 69 20.54 1.69 8.85
C PHE A 69 20.23 0.62 9.89
N LYS A 70 19.31 -0.27 9.56
CA LYS A 70 18.95 -1.45 10.36
C LYS A 70 19.44 -2.70 9.63
N GLY A 71 20.35 -3.43 10.25
CA GLY A 71 21.05 -4.58 9.68
C GLY A 71 22.41 -4.82 10.31
N GLU A 72 23.14 -5.81 9.82
CA GLU A 72 24.55 -6.08 10.14
C GLU A 72 25.49 -5.04 9.50
N TYR A 73 26.75 -4.96 9.94
CA TYR A 73 27.69 -3.99 9.38
C TYR A 73 27.97 -4.30 7.89
N PRO A 74 27.79 -3.32 6.97
CA PRO A 74 27.94 -3.55 5.54
C PRO A 74 29.41 -3.67 5.10
N HIS A 75 29.65 -4.63 4.21
CA HIS A 75 30.93 -4.89 3.59
C HIS A 75 30.83 -4.76 2.05
N ASP A 76 31.95 -4.46 1.41
CA ASP A 76 32.05 -4.44 -0.05
C ASP A 76 32.28 -5.86 -0.62
N ALA A 77 32.26 -5.97 -1.95
CA ALA A 77 32.44 -7.25 -2.63
C ALA A 77 33.81 -7.92 -2.39
N THR A 78 34.82 -7.15 -1.95
CA THR A 78 36.14 -7.67 -1.59
C THR A 78 36.20 -8.18 -0.15
N GLY A 79 35.15 -7.94 0.64
CA GLY A 79 35.09 -8.27 2.06
C GLY A 79 35.66 -7.18 2.97
N LYS A 80 35.88 -5.97 2.46
CA LYS A 80 36.31 -4.81 3.26
C LYS A 80 35.09 -4.09 3.81
N GLU A 81 35.17 -3.64 5.06
CA GLU A 81 34.15 -2.78 5.67
C GLU A 81 33.88 -1.51 4.84
N MET A 82 32.61 -1.16 4.66
CA MET A 82 32.18 0.07 3.96
C MET A 82 32.26 1.30 4.88
N SER A 83 33.42 1.55 5.50
CA SER A 83 33.64 2.68 6.43
C SER A 83 33.50 4.07 5.78
N GLU A 84 33.58 4.16 4.45
CA GLU A 84 33.30 5.39 3.68
C GLU A 84 31.80 5.72 3.59
N VAL A 85 30.94 4.79 3.99
CA VAL A 85 29.47 4.95 3.99
C VAL A 85 28.93 4.94 5.42
N VAL A 86 29.44 4.04 6.27
CA VAL A 86 29.07 3.95 7.69
C VAL A 86 29.84 5.00 8.49
N ASN A 87 29.14 5.99 9.01
CA ASN A 87 29.72 7.05 9.84
C ASN A 87 30.01 6.55 11.27
N SER A 88 29.06 5.82 11.85
CA SER A 88 29.16 5.35 13.23
C SER A 88 28.17 4.21 13.52
N GLU A 89 28.53 3.35 14.47
CA GLU A 89 27.54 2.51 15.16
C GLU A 89 26.55 3.41 15.92
N ARG A 90 25.25 3.13 15.76
CA ARG A 90 24.19 3.96 16.32
C ARG A 90 22.96 3.13 16.67
N LYS A 91 23.09 2.39 17.76
CA LYS A 91 22.00 1.62 18.37
C LYS A 91 21.02 2.53 19.10
N VAL A 92 19.99 2.97 18.39
CA VAL A 92 18.95 3.86 18.93
C VAL A 92 17.57 3.39 18.50
N THR A 93 16.57 3.68 19.33
CA THR A 93 15.16 3.56 18.99
C THR A 93 14.70 4.87 18.37
N LEU A 94 14.22 4.84 17.13
CA LEU A 94 13.78 6.07 16.43
C LEU A 94 12.36 6.47 16.81
N PHE A 95 11.47 5.49 16.93
CA PHE A 95 10.07 5.65 17.32
C PHE A 95 9.50 4.31 17.75
N ASP A 96 8.51 4.35 18.65
CA ASP A 96 7.87 3.15 19.22
C ASP A 96 8.96 2.12 19.61
N ASP A 97 8.96 0.90 19.05
CA ASP A 97 10.00 -0.13 19.27
C ASP A 97 10.95 -0.32 18.06
N PHE A 98 10.99 0.64 17.14
CA PHE A 98 11.80 0.55 15.92
C PHE A 98 13.27 0.92 16.18
N ASN A 99 14.09 -0.11 16.39
CA ASN A 99 15.54 0.03 16.60
C ASN A 99 16.34 0.03 15.29
N VAL A 100 17.41 0.82 15.23
CA VAL A 100 18.41 0.85 14.14
C VAL A 100 19.79 0.54 14.70
N ASP A 101 20.74 0.14 13.84
CA ASP A 101 22.04 -0.38 14.25
C ASP A 101 23.19 0.57 13.92
N TYR A 102 23.11 1.25 12.77
CA TYR A 102 24.17 2.09 12.24
C TYR A 102 23.63 3.41 11.69
N TYR A 103 24.55 4.36 11.49
CA TYR A 103 24.26 5.65 10.89
C TYR A 103 25.19 5.92 9.72
N LEU A 104 24.62 6.30 8.59
CA LEU A 104 25.28 6.43 7.31
C LEU A 104 25.46 7.90 6.94
N SER A 105 26.58 8.22 6.29
CA SER A 105 26.88 9.55 5.79
C SER A 105 27.73 9.45 4.53
N ASN A 106 27.07 9.44 3.37
CA ASN A 106 27.74 9.48 2.08
C ASN A 106 27.08 10.52 1.17
N LYS A 107 27.87 11.45 0.62
CA LYS A 107 27.40 12.50 -0.29
C LYS A 107 27.83 12.18 -1.73
N PRO A 108 26.92 12.25 -2.72
CA PRO A 108 27.31 12.16 -4.12
C PRO A 108 28.13 13.40 -4.50
N ASN A 109 29.43 13.24 -4.75
CA ASN A 109 30.34 14.31 -5.16
C ASN A 109 30.29 15.58 -4.27
N GLY A 110 30.00 15.41 -2.97
CA GLY A 110 29.87 16.51 -2.02
C GLY A 110 28.58 17.34 -2.13
N GLN A 111 27.65 16.97 -3.00
CA GLN A 111 26.37 17.67 -3.19
C GLN A 111 25.30 17.18 -2.22
N SER A 112 24.35 18.05 -1.89
CA SER A 112 23.15 17.71 -1.11
C SER A 112 22.09 17.11 -2.04
N PHE A 113 21.23 16.25 -1.48
CA PHE A 113 20.09 15.72 -2.23
C PHE A 113 18.99 16.76 -2.36
N THR A 114 18.47 16.91 -3.58
CA THR A 114 17.38 17.83 -3.90
C THR A 114 16.00 17.24 -3.65
N ASN A 115 15.90 15.92 -3.52
CA ASN A 115 14.66 15.21 -3.26
C ASN A 115 14.91 13.84 -2.59
N PHE A 116 13.85 13.19 -2.09
CA PHE A 116 13.97 11.90 -1.41
C PHE A 116 14.28 10.75 -2.36
N TYR A 117 13.82 10.81 -3.61
CA TYR A 117 14.07 9.77 -4.61
C TYR A 117 15.57 9.59 -4.85
N ASP A 118 16.27 10.69 -5.17
CA ASP A 118 17.71 10.67 -5.44
C ASP A 118 18.50 10.20 -4.22
N LYS A 119 18.06 10.58 -3.01
CA LYS A 119 18.67 10.13 -1.76
C LYS A 119 18.54 8.61 -1.58
N VAL A 120 17.34 8.06 -1.78
CA VAL A 120 17.08 6.63 -1.63
C VAL A 120 17.83 5.83 -2.70
N VAL A 121 17.74 6.26 -3.97
CA VAL A 121 18.41 5.59 -5.09
C VAL A 121 19.93 5.61 -4.92
N HIS A 122 20.50 6.70 -4.41
CA HIS A 122 21.94 6.78 -4.11
C HIS A 122 22.38 5.70 -3.12
N TYR A 123 21.75 5.65 -1.94
CA TYR A 123 22.12 4.65 -0.93
C TYR A 123 21.81 3.22 -1.38
N HIS A 124 20.68 2.98 -2.05
CA HIS A 124 20.39 1.69 -2.66
C HIS A 124 21.50 1.27 -3.62
N THR A 125 21.94 2.17 -4.51
CA THR A 125 23.01 1.90 -5.49
C THR A 125 24.33 1.53 -4.82
N LEU A 126 24.70 2.22 -3.73
CA LEU A 126 25.93 1.92 -2.98
C LEU A 126 25.96 0.45 -2.49
N PHE A 127 24.85 -0.05 -1.96
CA PHE A 127 24.78 -1.41 -1.41
C PHE A 127 24.51 -2.47 -2.47
N VAL A 128 23.52 -2.25 -3.36
CA VAL A 128 23.13 -3.22 -4.39
C VAL A 128 24.27 -3.48 -5.37
N SER A 129 25.12 -2.48 -5.66
CA SER A 129 26.28 -2.66 -6.55
C SER A 129 27.28 -3.67 -5.99
N GLN A 130 27.46 -3.72 -4.67
CA GLN A 130 28.31 -4.70 -4.00
C GLN A 130 27.63 -6.06 -3.95
N ALA A 131 26.35 -6.10 -3.57
CA ALA A 131 25.57 -7.33 -3.52
C ALA A 131 25.51 -8.05 -4.88
N ARG A 132 25.38 -7.30 -5.98
CA ARG A 132 25.33 -7.83 -7.35
C ARG A 132 26.59 -8.53 -7.84
N VAL A 133 27.72 -8.27 -7.21
CA VAL A 133 28.96 -9.02 -7.50
C VAL A 133 28.86 -10.47 -6.99
N VAL A 134 28.09 -10.70 -5.92
CA VAL A 134 27.88 -12.03 -5.32
C VAL A 134 26.60 -12.69 -5.85
N ASP A 135 25.50 -11.94 -5.96
CA ASP A 135 24.23 -12.39 -6.52
C ASP A 135 23.73 -11.39 -7.57
N ALA A 136 23.86 -11.74 -8.85
CA ALA A 136 23.49 -10.89 -9.98
C ALA A 136 22.02 -10.45 -9.97
N ASN A 137 21.14 -11.18 -9.27
CA ASN A 137 19.71 -10.87 -9.19
C ASN A 137 19.34 -10.01 -7.96
N ALA A 138 20.30 -9.67 -7.09
CA ALA A 138 20.04 -8.83 -5.95
C ALA A 138 19.47 -7.46 -6.39
N ASP A 139 18.27 -7.14 -5.92
CA ASP A 139 17.63 -5.84 -6.05
C ASP A 139 16.73 -5.58 -4.83
N GLY A 140 16.58 -4.30 -4.46
CA GLY A 140 15.67 -3.85 -3.41
C GLY A 140 14.29 -3.46 -3.94
N ARG A 141 14.11 -3.54 -5.26
CA ARG A 141 12.81 -3.41 -5.93
C ARG A 141 12.11 -4.76 -5.98
N THR A 142 11.47 -5.13 -4.89
CA THR A 142 10.88 -6.47 -4.72
C THR A 142 9.52 -6.62 -5.39
N GLY A 143 8.83 -5.51 -5.70
CA GLY A 143 7.47 -5.53 -6.26
C GLY A 143 6.41 -6.10 -5.30
N VAL A 144 6.74 -6.21 -4.01
CA VAL A 144 5.82 -6.71 -2.97
C VAL A 144 4.64 -5.76 -2.83
N VAL A 145 3.43 -6.29 -2.96
CA VAL A 145 2.18 -5.55 -2.69
C VAL A 145 1.94 -5.54 -1.19
N HIS A 146 1.83 -4.36 -0.60
CA HIS A 146 1.49 -4.21 0.81
C HIS A 146 -0.02 -4.11 1.02
N GLY A 147 -0.45 -4.53 2.21
CA GLY A 147 -1.77 -4.15 2.71
C GLY A 147 -1.89 -2.64 2.85
N GLN A 148 -3.13 -2.15 2.86
CA GLN A 148 -3.45 -0.74 3.03
C GLN A 148 -3.02 -0.28 4.42
N ARG A 149 -2.40 0.89 4.47
CA ARG A 149 -1.86 1.48 5.71
C ARG A 149 -2.58 2.77 6.13
N ASP A 150 -3.35 3.34 5.23
CA ASP A 150 -4.25 4.44 5.56
C ASP A 150 -5.47 3.91 6.33
N GLU A 151 -5.55 4.22 7.63
CA GLU A 151 -6.64 3.82 8.51
C GLU A 151 -8.02 4.33 8.04
N ARG A 152 -8.08 5.36 7.19
CA ARG A 152 -9.33 5.87 6.62
C ARG A 152 -9.72 5.16 5.33
N SER A 153 -8.79 4.47 4.69
CA SER A 153 -9.08 3.80 3.43
C SER A 153 -9.92 2.56 3.67
N ILE A 154 -10.96 2.42 2.87
CA ILE A 154 -11.81 1.22 2.87
C ILE A 154 -11.14 0.01 2.22
N PHE A 155 -10.01 0.20 1.51
CA PHE A 155 -9.37 -0.87 0.76
C PHE A 155 -8.44 -1.69 1.64
N CYS A 156 -8.25 -2.97 1.30
CA CYS A 156 -7.31 -3.86 1.96
C CYS A 156 -5.88 -3.68 1.44
N TYR A 157 -5.69 -3.02 0.30
CA TYR A 157 -4.41 -2.66 -0.30
C TYR A 157 -4.52 -1.31 -1.05
N PRO A 158 -3.40 -0.58 -1.26
CA PRO A 158 -3.45 0.74 -1.89
C PRO A 158 -3.99 0.74 -3.32
N ASP A 159 -4.85 1.71 -3.64
CA ASP A 159 -5.28 2.01 -5.01
C ASP A 159 -4.15 2.72 -5.78
N THR A 160 -3.28 1.91 -6.39
CA THR A 160 -2.20 2.40 -7.25
C THR A 160 -2.69 2.75 -8.66
N ALA A 161 -3.90 2.35 -9.05
CA ALA A 161 -4.44 2.65 -10.37
C ALA A 161 -4.80 4.14 -10.45
N SER A 162 -5.48 4.67 -9.43
CA SER A 162 -5.86 6.09 -9.38
C SER A 162 -4.66 7.02 -9.30
N SER A 163 -3.64 6.68 -8.50
CA SER A 163 -2.42 7.49 -8.39
C SER A 163 -1.64 7.51 -9.69
N ARG A 164 -1.48 6.36 -10.35
CA ARG A 164 -0.73 6.22 -11.60
C ARG A 164 -1.28 7.08 -12.74
N VAL A 165 -2.60 7.25 -12.82
CA VAL A 165 -3.23 8.07 -13.86
C VAL A 165 -3.64 9.46 -13.37
N GLY A 166 -3.27 9.82 -12.13
CA GLY A 166 -3.47 11.16 -11.57
C GLY A 166 -4.92 11.52 -11.25
N ILE A 167 -5.76 10.53 -10.92
CA ILE A 167 -7.20 10.74 -10.63
C ILE A 167 -7.55 10.57 -9.15
N THR A 168 -6.58 10.42 -8.25
CA THR A 168 -6.83 10.29 -6.81
C THR A 168 -7.73 11.39 -6.25
N ALA A 169 -7.51 12.66 -6.62
CA ALA A 169 -8.31 13.78 -6.14
C ALA A 169 -9.78 13.74 -6.60
N ILE A 170 -10.07 13.14 -7.77
CA ILE A 170 -11.46 13.00 -8.24
C ILE A 170 -12.14 11.78 -7.63
N THR A 171 -11.43 10.67 -7.43
CA THR A 171 -12.00 9.47 -6.79
C THR A 171 -12.27 9.69 -5.30
N GLN A 172 -11.44 10.48 -4.62
CA GLN A 172 -11.63 10.90 -3.22
C GLN A 172 -12.98 11.58 -2.96
N LYS A 173 -13.59 12.21 -3.97
CA LYS A 173 -14.94 12.82 -3.82
C LYS A 173 -16.03 11.79 -3.52
N LEU A 174 -15.74 10.51 -3.74
CA LEU A 174 -16.65 9.40 -3.44
C LEU A 174 -16.49 8.89 -2.01
N GLU A 175 -15.44 9.27 -1.26
CA GLU A 175 -15.10 8.70 0.06
C GLU A 175 -16.22 8.78 1.08
N ASP A 176 -17.00 9.86 1.09
CA ASP A 176 -18.11 10.05 2.04
C ASP A 176 -19.47 9.53 1.51
N SER A 177 -19.46 8.80 0.40
CA SER A 177 -20.70 8.32 -0.23
C SER A 177 -21.17 7.00 0.38
N ARG A 178 -22.49 6.87 0.53
CA ARG A 178 -23.17 5.62 0.87
C ARG A 178 -24.10 5.27 -0.28
N ILE A 179 -24.04 4.03 -0.78
CA ILE A 179 -24.78 3.60 -1.97
C ILE A 179 -25.57 2.33 -1.66
N GLY A 180 -26.88 2.36 -1.93
CA GLY A 180 -27.73 1.19 -1.94
C GLY A 180 -27.87 0.59 -3.34
N ILE A 181 -27.67 -0.72 -3.48
CA ILE A 181 -27.94 -1.49 -4.70
C ILE A 181 -29.11 -2.42 -4.43
N VAL A 182 -30.24 -2.13 -5.08
CA VAL A 182 -31.47 -2.94 -4.96
C VAL A 182 -31.51 -3.95 -6.10
N GLY A 183 -31.35 -5.23 -5.74
CA GLY A 183 -31.19 -6.35 -6.66
C GLY A 183 -29.75 -6.49 -7.14
N VAL A 184 -29.05 -7.53 -6.66
CA VAL A 184 -27.68 -7.89 -7.08
C VAL A 184 -27.67 -9.06 -8.07
N GLY A 185 -28.62 -9.06 -9.00
CA GLY A 185 -28.63 -9.92 -10.17
C GLY A 185 -27.59 -9.50 -11.22
N GLY A 186 -27.85 -9.78 -12.50
CA GLY A 186 -26.88 -9.49 -13.57
C GLY A 186 -26.41 -8.03 -13.59
N THR A 187 -27.32 -7.06 -13.71
CA THR A 187 -26.93 -5.64 -13.76
C THR A 187 -26.37 -5.13 -12.44
N GLY A 188 -27.06 -5.40 -11.32
CA GLY A 188 -26.65 -4.89 -10.00
C GLY A 188 -25.27 -5.41 -9.58
N SER A 189 -24.94 -6.65 -9.92
CA SER A 189 -23.61 -7.21 -9.63
C SER A 189 -22.49 -6.55 -10.44
N PHE A 190 -22.70 -6.17 -11.71
CA PHE A 190 -21.70 -5.40 -12.45
C PHE A 190 -21.57 -3.95 -11.96
N ILE A 191 -22.67 -3.34 -11.49
CA ILE A 191 -22.60 -2.02 -10.83
C ILE A 191 -21.76 -2.13 -9.55
N LEU A 192 -22.01 -3.18 -8.74
CA LEU A 192 -21.20 -3.49 -7.57
C LEU A 192 -19.72 -3.68 -7.93
N ASP A 193 -19.41 -4.41 -9.00
CA ASP A 193 -18.03 -4.66 -9.43
C ASP A 193 -17.25 -3.39 -9.75
N LEU A 194 -17.93 -2.38 -10.29
CA LEU A 194 -17.33 -1.07 -10.57
C LEU A 194 -17.21 -0.25 -9.29
N LEU A 195 -18.27 -0.19 -8.46
CA LEU A 195 -18.29 0.60 -7.23
C LEU A 195 -17.35 0.04 -6.15
N ALA A 196 -17.17 -1.28 -6.06
CA ALA A 196 -16.27 -1.91 -5.12
C ALA A 196 -14.80 -1.51 -5.33
N LYS A 197 -14.45 -1.01 -6.51
CA LYS A 197 -13.11 -0.50 -6.87
C LYS A 197 -13.00 1.02 -6.68
N THR A 198 -13.99 1.66 -6.06
CA THR A 198 -14.00 3.09 -5.73
C THR A 198 -13.98 3.28 -4.21
N PRO A 199 -13.53 4.43 -3.70
CA PRO A 199 -13.38 4.64 -2.27
C PRO A 199 -14.71 4.95 -1.55
N VAL A 200 -15.87 4.70 -2.17
CA VAL A 200 -17.22 4.83 -1.57
C VAL A 200 -17.23 4.20 -0.17
N GLN A 201 -17.64 4.95 0.85
CA GLN A 201 -17.60 4.51 2.26
C GLN A 201 -18.34 3.20 2.47
N GLU A 202 -19.61 3.17 2.07
CA GLU A 202 -20.53 2.08 2.36
C GLU A 202 -21.31 1.68 1.11
N ILE A 203 -21.37 0.38 0.84
CA ILE A 203 -22.17 -0.21 -0.23
C ILE A 203 -23.14 -1.21 0.40
N HIS A 204 -24.44 -0.96 0.28
CA HIS A 204 -25.51 -1.77 0.86
C HIS A 204 -26.20 -2.58 -0.23
N LEU A 205 -26.20 -3.90 -0.09
CA LEU A 205 -26.76 -4.83 -1.07
C LEU A 205 -28.11 -5.37 -0.58
N PHE A 206 -29.18 -5.13 -1.33
CA PHE A 206 -30.52 -5.61 -1.01
C PHE A 206 -30.98 -6.65 -2.04
N ASP A 207 -31.03 -7.92 -1.65
CA ASP A 207 -31.53 -9.01 -2.51
C ASP A 207 -31.78 -10.26 -1.64
N ALA A 208 -32.95 -10.88 -1.78
CA ALA A 208 -33.31 -12.08 -1.03
C ALA A 208 -33.00 -13.38 -1.79
N ASP A 209 -32.60 -13.31 -3.07
CA ASP A 209 -32.38 -14.49 -3.89
C ASP A 209 -31.10 -15.24 -3.49
N SER A 210 -31.09 -16.55 -3.76
CA SER A 210 -29.89 -17.38 -3.72
C SER A 210 -29.07 -17.22 -5.00
N PHE A 211 -27.76 -17.45 -4.89
CA PHE A 211 -26.83 -17.45 -6.01
C PHE A 211 -26.78 -18.85 -6.65
N GLU A 212 -27.43 -19.00 -7.79
CA GLU A 212 -27.59 -20.27 -8.50
C GLU A 212 -26.59 -20.43 -9.66
N PRO A 213 -26.37 -21.66 -10.18
CA PRO A 213 -25.41 -21.90 -11.27
C PRO A 213 -25.59 -21.02 -12.50
N HIS A 214 -26.83 -20.71 -12.88
CA HIS A 214 -27.11 -19.86 -14.04
C HIS A 214 -26.76 -18.38 -13.79
N ASN A 215 -26.60 -17.95 -12.53
CA ASN A 215 -26.16 -16.60 -12.19
C ASN A 215 -24.68 -16.38 -12.49
N ALA A 216 -23.84 -17.41 -12.29
CA ALA A 216 -22.40 -17.34 -12.53
C ALA A 216 -22.01 -16.95 -13.96
N PHE A 217 -22.88 -17.21 -14.94
CA PHE A 217 -22.65 -16.86 -16.36
C PHE A 217 -23.03 -15.42 -16.71
N ARG A 218 -23.53 -14.64 -15.75
CA ARG A 218 -24.00 -13.26 -15.96
C ARG A 218 -23.68 -12.34 -14.77
N ALA A 219 -22.70 -12.71 -13.96
CA ALA A 219 -22.20 -11.98 -12.82
C ALA A 219 -20.67 -11.80 -12.96
N PRO A 220 -20.06 -10.80 -12.31
CA PRO A 220 -18.61 -10.66 -12.26
C PRO A 220 -17.96 -11.83 -11.52
N GLY A 221 -16.70 -12.12 -11.87
CA GLY A 221 -15.91 -13.17 -11.25
C GLY A 221 -16.18 -14.57 -11.83
N ALA A 222 -15.71 -15.58 -11.12
CA ALA A 222 -15.87 -16.99 -11.48
C ALA A 222 -16.16 -17.80 -10.22
N ALA A 223 -17.44 -18.14 -10.00
CA ALA A 223 -17.86 -18.96 -8.87
C ALA A 223 -17.24 -20.36 -8.95
N SER A 224 -16.66 -20.84 -7.85
CA SER A 224 -16.21 -22.23 -7.75
C SER A 224 -17.40 -23.19 -7.62
N LEU A 225 -17.19 -24.47 -7.89
CA LEU A 225 -18.21 -25.49 -7.71
C LEU A 225 -18.66 -25.57 -6.24
N GLU A 226 -17.71 -25.46 -5.31
CA GLU A 226 -17.93 -25.50 -3.87
C GLU A 226 -18.81 -24.30 -3.43
N GLN A 227 -18.53 -23.11 -3.95
CA GLN A 227 -19.35 -21.92 -3.69
C GLN A 227 -20.79 -22.10 -4.19
N LEU A 228 -20.99 -22.69 -5.37
CA LEU A 228 -22.33 -22.97 -5.90
C LEU A 228 -23.07 -24.03 -5.09
N GLN A 229 -22.37 -25.07 -4.62
CA GLN A 229 -22.94 -26.13 -3.79
C GLN A 229 -23.33 -25.64 -2.38
N ALA A 230 -22.67 -24.60 -1.86
CA ALA A 230 -23.06 -23.94 -0.62
C ALA A 230 -24.40 -23.19 -0.73
N PHE A 231 -24.91 -22.98 -1.95
CA PHE A 231 -26.16 -22.30 -2.26
C PHE A 231 -26.35 -20.97 -1.47
N PRO A 232 -25.36 -20.06 -1.52
CA PRO A 232 -25.36 -18.86 -0.70
C PRO A 232 -26.43 -17.88 -1.16
N LYS A 233 -26.79 -16.92 -0.29
CA LYS A 233 -27.52 -15.71 -0.74
C LYS A 233 -26.65 -14.89 -1.67
N LYS A 234 -27.24 -14.26 -2.69
CA LYS A 234 -26.48 -13.41 -3.63
C LYS A 234 -25.70 -12.31 -2.92
N VAL A 235 -26.34 -11.64 -1.96
CA VAL A 235 -25.73 -10.55 -1.18
C VAL A 235 -24.48 -11.03 -0.42
N GLU A 236 -24.56 -12.20 0.22
CA GLU A 236 -23.43 -12.78 0.96
C GLU A 236 -22.30 -13.24 0.02
N TYR A 237 -22.65 -13.90 -1.09
CA TYR A 237 -21.68 -14.32 -2.10
C TYR A 237 -20.83 -13.14 -2.60
N PHE A 238 -21.46 -12.03 -2.94
CA PHE A 238 -20.71 -10.86 -3.42
C PHE A 238 -19.95 -10.14 -2.30
N ARG A 239 -20.52 -10.05 -1.08
CA ARG A 239 -19.79 -9.49 0.07
C ARG A 239 -18.49 -10.26 0.32
N GLU A 240 -18.54 -11.59 0.30
CA GLU A 240 -17.37 -12.43 0.52
C GLU A 240 -16.28 -12.16 -0.52
N ILE A 241 -16.65 -12.11 -1.81
CA ILE A 241 -15.70 -11.81 -2.89
C ILE A 241 -15.03 -10.44 -2.70
N TYR A 242 -15.82 -9.39 -2.49
CA TYR A 242 -15.27 -8.03 -2.43
C TYR A 242 -14.60 -7.72 -1.09
N SER A 243 -14.84 -8.51 -0.03
CA SER A 243 -14.13 -8.38 1.25
C SER A 243 -12.62 -8.58 1.15
N ALA A 244 -12.16 -9.34 0.16
CA ALA A 244 -10.74 -9.49 -0.13
C ALA A 244 -10.08 -8.19 -0.64
N MET A 245 -10.87 -7.26 -1.18
CA MET A 245 -10.42 -5.98 -1.72
C MET A 245 -10.73 -4.81 -0.80
N ARG A 246 -11.88 -4.81 -0.11
CA ARG A 246 -12.33 -3.69 0.72
C ARG A 246 -13.28 -4.07 1.84
N GLY A 247 -13.32 -3.25 2.88
CA GLY A 247 -14.40 -3.21 3.87
C GLY A 247 -15.62 -2.40 3.40
N GLY A 248 -16.62 -2.24 4.27
CA GLY A 248 -17.78 -1.38 4.01
C GLY A 248 -18.78 -1.92 2.97
N VAL A 249 -18.82 -3.24 2.74
CA VAL A 249 -19.88 -3.89 1.97
C VAL A 249 -20.84 -4.57 2.95
N PHE A 250 -22.09 -4.12 2.97
CA PHE A 250 -23.14 -4.56 3.88
C PHE A 250 -24.24 -5.29 3.13
N THR A 251 -24.82 -6.30 3.76
CA THR A 251 -25.78 -7.21 3.15
C THR A 251 -27.14 -7.12 3.84
N HIS A 252 -28.19 -7.14 3.02
CA HIS A 252 -29.59 -7.09 3.42
C HIS A 252 -30.33 -8.18 2.63
N ASP A 253 -30.58 -9.32 3.27
CA ASP A 253 -31.06 -10.56 2.64
C ASP A 253 -32.59 -10.62 2.50
N TYR A 254 -33.19 -9.48 2.19
CA TYR A 254 -34.64 -9.31 2.01
C TYR A 254 -34.96 -8.45 0.78
N PHE A 255 -36.21 -8.54 0.32
CA PHE A 255 -36.72 -7.68 -0.73
C PHE A 255 -37.18 -6.35 -0.14
N LEU A 256 -36.92 -5.26 -0.86
CA LEU A 256 -37.54 -3.98 -0.56
C LEU A 256 -38.97 -3.95 -1.10
N ASP A 257 -39.87 -3.47 -0.26
CA ASP A 257 -41.28 -3.25 -0.55
C ASP A 257 -41.78 -1.94 0.11
N GLU A 258 -43.07 -1.66 -0.02
CA GLU A 258 -43.69 -0.45 0.53
C GLU A 258 -43.57 -0.34 2.05
N GLN A 259 -43.37 -1.46 2.76
CA GLN A 259 -43.32 -1.49 4.22
C GLN A 259 -41.92 -1.16 4.75
N ASN A 260 -40.85 -1.49 4.01
CA ASN A 260 -39.47 -1.33 4.47
C ASN A 260 -38.62 -0.34 3.63
N VAL A 261 -39.13 0.21 2.53
CA VAL A 261 -38.37 1.16 1.69
C VAL A 261 -37.87 2.40 2.46
N HIS A 262 -38.56 2.78 3.54
CA HIS A 262 -38.18 3.86 4.44
C HIS A 262 -36.83 3.63 5.15
N GLU A 263 -36.35 2.39 5.23
CA GLU A 263 -35.04 2.07 5.78
C GLU A 263 -33.91 2.70 4.96
N LEU A 264 -34.12 2.95 3.67
CA LEU A 264 -33.15 3.62 2.81
C LEU A 264 -32.82 5.03 3.29
N ASP A 265 -33.79 5.75 3.85
CA ASP A 265 -33.58 7.11 4.38
C ASP A 265 -32.64 7.11 5.58
N VAL A 266 -32.65 6.03 6.37
CA VAL A 266 -31.80 5.87 7.56
C VAL A 266 -30.44 5.31 7.18
N ILE A 267 -30.41 4.27 6.34
CA ILE A 267 -29.19 3.57 5.94
C ILE A 267 -28.28 4.47 5.09
N LEU A 268 -28.86 5.26 4.18
CA LEU A 268 -28.13 6.11 3.24
C LEU A 268 -28.02 7.58 3.70
N ALA A 269 -28.40 7.87 4.95
CA ALA A 269 -28.19 9.18 5.55
C ALA A 269 -26.69 9.53 5.58
N LYS A 270 -26.37 10.79 5.24
CA LYS A 270 -25.02 11.34 5.34
C LYS A 270 -24.66 11.74 6.76
#